data_AF-A0A2N2D0X2-F1
#
_entry.id   AF-A0A2N2D0X2-F1
#
_cell.length_a   1.000
_cell.length_b   1.000
_cell.length_c   1.000
_cell.angle_alpha   90.00
_cell.angle_beta   90.00
_cell.angle_gamma   90.00
#
_symmetry.space_group_name_H-M   'P 1'
#
loop_
_entity.id
_entity.type
_entity.pdbx_description
1 polymer ?
#
loop_
_entity_poly.entity_id
_entity_poly.type
_entity_poly.pdbx_seq_one_letter_code
_entity_poly.pdbx_strand_id
1 'polypeptide(L)'
;MKIAVLLSGGVDSTIAALCLKEQGYELLGLTMVNWDMGVGDKAAEAARMMGIEHKIVDMRGRFKESVVDYFCSAYEKGQTPNPCVECNKYIKFGALLEKAQSEGCDMVATGHYAQVEFDSDRQRYLLKKGVDSKKDQSYFLYGLTQEQLAHIHFPLGRFSKDEVRALARQKGMKSAESPESQEICFIPGDYREFLKGRIECHSGEIRDTEGRLLGKHQGLAFYTIGQRKGLGISGGKPLYVVDMDIKANILMVGDNQDLFRSSLIASRNNFIYYDRIDCPMQVQAKIRYAAKPEDATIYMEDNLVRVEFAEPQRAVTPGQSVVYYLGEYVLGGGLIC
;
A
#
# COMPACT_ATOMS: atom_id res chain seq x y z
N MET A 1 1.94 29.54 6.24
CA MET A 1 2.27 28.16 5.89
C MET A 1 1.53 27.81 4.62
N LYS A 2 2.27 27.34 3.61
CA LYS A 2 1.74 26.95 2.30
C LYS A 2 1.76 25.44 2.17
N ILE A 3 0.64 24.85 1.77
CA ILE A 3 0.47 23.39 1.68
C ILE A 3 0.19 22.99 0.24
N ALA A 4 0.98 22.07 -0.29
CA ALA A 4 0.68 21.41 -1.56
C ALA A 4 -0.34 20.29 -1.32
N VAL A 5 -1.53 20.37 -1.91
CA VAL A 5 -2.52 19.28 -1.82
C VAL A 5 -2.43 18.40 -3.06
N LEU A 6 -2.19 17.10 -2.87
CA LEU A 6 -2.17 16.14 -3.97
C LEU A 6 -3.60 15.79 -4.40
N LEU A 7 -4.03 16.36 -5.52
CA LEU A 7 -5.37 16.21 -6.07
C LEU A 7 -5.42 15.08 -7.10
N SER A 8 -6.21 14.04 -6.81
CA SER A 8 -6.50 12.95 -7.74
C SER A 8 -7.83 13.14 -8.50
N GLY A 9 -8.55 14.23 -8.22
CA GLY A 9 -9.92 14.44 -8.71
C GLY A 9 -10.97 13.58 -8.00
N GLY A 10 -10.56 12.77 -7.01
CA GLY A 10 -11.48 12.02 -6.15
C GLY A 10 -12.01 12.84 -4.97
N VAL A 11 -13.13 12.39 -4.40
CA VAL A 11 -13.79 13.05 -3.26
C VAL A 11 -12.83 13.30 -2.10
N ASP A 12 -12.03 12.29 -1.74
CA ASP A 12 -11.16 12.36 -0.57
C ASP A 12 -10.12 13.49 -0.72
N SER A 13 -9.42 13.57 -1.85
CA SER A 13 -8.43 14.63 -2.08
C SER A 13 -9.05 16.02 -2.10
N THR A 14 -10.26 16.15 -2.65
CA THR A 14 -10.97 17.43 -2.72
C THR A 14 -11.49 17.87 -1.36
N ILE A 15 -12.05 16.96 -0.56
CA ILE A 15 -12.49 17.29 0.80
C ILE A 15 -11.30 17.61 1.70
N ALA A 16 -10.19 16.88 1.57
CA ALA A 16 -8.96 17.20 2.28
C ALA A 16 -8.49 18.63 1.98
N ALA A 17 -8.51 19.05 0.71
CA ALA A 17 -8.18 20.40 0.29
C ALA A 17 -9.16 21.45 0.87
N LEU A 18 -10.46 21.18 0.82
CA LEU A 18 -11.48 22.08 1.37
C LEU A 18 -11.32 22.28 2.88
N CYS A 19 -11.09 21.20 3.64
CA CYS A 19 -10.86 21.30 5.08
C CYS A 19 -9.63 22.16 5.42
N LEU A 20 -8.54 22.03 4.65
CA LEU A 20 -7.35 22.86 4.85
C LEU A 20 -7.60 24.32 4.46
N LYS A 21 -8.36 24.57 3.40
CA LYS A 21 -8.73 25.91 2.98
C LYS A 21 -9.56 26.62 4.06
N GLU A 22 -10.51 25.91 4.68
CA GLU A 22 -11.34 26.43 5.77
C GLU A 22 -10.53 26.75 7.03
N GLN A 23 -9.42 26.05 7.26
CA GLN A 23 -8.46 26.36 8.33
C GLN A 23 -7.55 27.56 8.01
N GLY A 24 -7.69 28.16 6.82
CA GLY A 24 -6.98 29.38 6.44
C GLY A 24 -5.59 29.15 5.83
N TYR A 25 -5.25 27.91 5.44
CA TYR A 25 -3.98 27.63 4.77
C TYR A 25 -3.96 28.15 3.33
N GLU A 26 -2.78 28.60 2.90
CA GLU A 26 -2.51 28.85 1.49
C GLU A 26 -2.28 27.50 0.79
N LEU A 27 -3.01 27.24 -0.30
CA LEU A 27 -2.98 25.94 -0.97
C LEU A 27 -2.46 26.04 -2.39
N LEU A 28 -1.61 25.08 -2.76
CA LEU A 28 -1.24 24.77 -4.14
C LEU A 28 -1.76 23.36 -4.48
N GLY A 29 -2.61 23.22 -5.48
CA GLY A 29 -3.03 21.91 -5.98
C GLY A 29 -1.95 21.30 -6.87
N LEU A 30 -1.51 20.09 -6.58
CA LEU A 30 -0.62 19.32 -7.45
C LEU A 30 -1.33 18.04 -7.91
N THR A 31 -1.34 17.79 -9.22
CA THR A 31 -1.86 16.54 -9.78
C THR A 31 -0.76 15.84 -10.55
N MET A 32 -0.40 14.64 -10.10
CA MET A 32 0.54 13.82 -10.87
C MET A 32 -0.13 13.15 -12.06
N VAL A 33 0.58 13.15 -13.18
CA VAL A 33 0.34 12.22 -14.29
C VAL A 33 1.35 11.09 -14.14
N ASN A 34 0.85 9.90 -13.87
CA ASN A 34 1.69 8.72 -13.63
C ASN A 34 1.54 7.65 -14.73
N TRP A 35 0.35 7.50 -15.29
CA TRP A 35 0.04 6.50 -16.31
C TRP A 35 -1.01 6.98 -17.32
N ASP A 36 -2.12 7.55 -16.83
CA ASP A 36 -3.20 8.10 -17.65
C ASP A 36 -3.33 9.63 -17.46
N MET A 37 -3.66 10.33 -18.55
CA MET A 37 -3.89 11.77 -18.59
C MET A 37 -5.27 12.17 -18.05
N GLY A 38 -6.25 11.26 -18.01
CA GLY A 38 -7.64 11.55 -17.63
C GLY A 38 -7.85 12.04 -16.19
N VAL A 39 -6.86 11.87 -15.32
CA VAL A 39 -6.88 12.37 -13.93
C VAL A 39 -6.75 13.89 -13.86
N GLY A 40 -6.05 14.50 -14.83
CA GLY A 40 -5.76 15.94 -14.86
C GLY A 40 -7.02 16.80 -14.88
N ASP A 41 -8.00 16.45 -15.72
CA ASP A 41 -9.20 17.26 -15.94
C ASP A 41 -10.08 17.36 -14.70
N LYS A 42 -10.31 16.23 -14.02
CA LYS A 42 -11.12 16.18 -12.78
C LYS A 42 -10.47 16.96 -11.65
N ALA A 43 -9.15 16.86 -11.52
CA ALA A 43 -8.42 17.59 -10.49
C ALA A 43 -8.39 19.10 -10.77
N ALA A 44 -8.27 19.50 -12.04
CA ALA A 44 -8.35 20.90 -12.45
C ALA A 44 -9.74 21.49 -12.19
N GLU A 45 -10.82 20.73 -12.39
CA GLU A 45 -12.18 21.15 -12.00
C GLU A 45 -12.29 21.37 -10.48
N ALA A 46 -11.80 20.42 -9.68
CA ALA A 46 -11.80 20.55 -8.22
C ALA A 46 -11.02 21.79 -7.75
N ALA A 47 -9.83 22.03 -8.32
CA ALA A 47 -9.03 23.21 -7.98
C ALA A 47 -9.72 24.52 -8.36
N ARG A 48 -10.39 24.58 -9.53
CA ARG A 48 -11.18 25.76 -9.94
C ARG A 48 -12.35 26.03 -9.01
N MET A 49 -13.09 24.99 -8.60
CA MET A 49 -14.16 25.13 -7.60
C MET A 49 -13.65 25.70 -6.28
N MET A 50 -12.43 25.35 -5.90
CA MET A 50 -11.77 25.86 -4.72
C MET A 50 -11.05 27.19 -4.95
N GLY A 51 -10.93 27.71 -6.16
CA GLY A 51 -10.18 28.93 -6.46
C GLY A 51 -8.72 28.88 -5.98
N ILE A 52 -8.06 27.73 -6.13
CA ILE A 52 -6.64 27.54 -5.79
C ILE A 52 -5.79 27.39 -7.04
N GLU A 53 -4.52 27.77 -6.97
CA GLU A 53 -3.56 27.48 -8.05
C GLU A 53 -3.43 25.96 -8.23
N HIS A 54 -3.29 25.51 -9.48
CA HIS A 54 -3.19 24.09 -9.80
C HIS A 54 -2.11 23.83 -10.85
N LYS A 55 -1.28 22.82 -10.60
CA LYS A 55 -0.23 22.37 -11.51
C LYS A 55 -0.34 20.88 -11.77
N ILE A 56 -0.18 20.52 -13.03
CA ILE A 56 0.00 19.14 -13.45
C ILE A 56 1.49 18.83 -13.45
N VAL A 57 1.87 17.71 -12.82
CA VAL A 57 3.26 17.29 -12.68
C VAL A 57 3.43 15.94 -13.37
N ASP A 58 4.29 15.88 -14.40
CA ASP A 58 4.61 14.63 -15.07
C ASP A 58 5.52 13.78 -14.20
N MET A 59 5.01 12.63 -13.76
CA MET A 59 5.72 11.64 -12.93
C MET A 59 5.88 10.30 -13.64
N ARG A 60 5.57 10.20 -14.94
CA ARG A 60 5.54 8.90 -15.66
C ARG A 60 6.88 8.15 -15.60
N GLY A 61 8.00 8.86 -15.79
CA GLY A 61 9.33 8.27 -15.72
C GLY A 61 9.64 7.69 -14.33
N ARG A 62 9.54 8.53 -13.29
CA ARG A 62 9.76 8.13 -11.89
C ARG A 62 8.81 7.01 -11.45
N PHE A 63 7.55 7.10 -11.86
CA PHE A 63 6.52 6.11 -11.56
C PHE A 63 6.83 4.76 -12.20
N LYS A 64 7.25 4.75 -13.47
CA LYS A 64 7.68 3.53 -14.14
C LYS A 64 8.82 2.87 -13.38
N GLU A 65 9.89 3.62 -13.10
CA GLU A 65 11.09 3.10 -12.44
C GLU A 65 10.80 2.58 -11.02
N SER A 66 10.08 3.36 -10.22
CA SER A 66 9.93 3.09 -8.78
C SER A 66 8.77 2.15 -8.46
N VAL A 67 7.76 2.07 -9.33
CA VAL A 67 6.52 1.35 -9.06
C VAL A 67 6.29 0.22 -10.05
N VAL A 68 6.33 0.50 -11.36
CA VAL A 68 6.02 -0.50 -12.39
C VAL A 68 7.14 -1.52 -12.53
N ASP A 69 8.40 -1.08 -12.59
CA ASP A 69 9.54 -1.98 -12.75
C ASP A 69 9.75 -2.83 -11.48
N TYR A 70 9.53 -2.24 -10.29
CA TYR A 70 9.42 -2.99 -9.03
C TYR A 70 8.32 -4.06 -9.08
N PHE A 71 7.12 -3.69 -9.54
CA PHE A 71 5.99 -4.59 -9.64
C PHE A 71 6.30 -5.79 -10.55
N CYS A 72 6.82 -5.55 -11.75
CA CYS A 72 7.22 -6.60 -12.69
C CYS A 72 8.33 -7.50 -12.09
N SER A 73 9.39 -6.89 -11.54
CA SER A 73 10.52 -7.65 -10.99
C SER A 73 10.14 -8.52 -9.80
N ALA A 74 9.17 -8.11 -8.98
CA ALA A 74 8.68 -8.92 -7.87
C ALA A 74 7.95 -10.18 -8.39
N TYR A 75 7.08 -10.04 -9.40
CA TYR A 75 6.39 -11.19 -9.99
C TYR A 75 7.34 -12.16 -10.70
N GLU A 76 8.38 -11.66 -11.36
CA GLU A 76 9.45 -12.51 -11.92
C GLU A 76 10.15 -13.37 -10.85
N LYS A 77 10.22 -12.85 -9.62
CA LYS A 77 10.80 -13.55 -8.45
C LYS A 77 9.76 -14.40 -7.70
N GLY A 78 8.54 -14.57 -8.22
CA GLY A 78 7.48 -15.33 -7.55
C GLY A 78 6.86 -14.63 -6.35
N GLN A 79 7.07 -13.32 -6.23
CA GLN A 79 6.56 -12.53 -5.12
C GLN A 79 5.27 -11.81 -5.53
N THR A 80 4.42 -11.48 -4.56
CA THR A 80 3.22 -10.67 -4.79
C THR A 80 3.43 -9.26 -4.23
N PRO A 81 3.85 -8.28 -5.06
CA PRO A 81 4.23 -6.94 -4.62
C PRO A 81 3.07 -6.09 -4.10
N ASN A 82 3.39 -5.03 -3.36
CA ASN A 82 2.46 -3.97 -2.98
C ASN A 82 2.90 -2.62 -3.60
N PRO A 83 2.48 -2.30 -4.83
CA PRO A 83 2.92 -1.09 -5.52
C PRO A 83 2.46 0.21 -4.86
N CYS A 84 1.40 0.17 -4.04
CA CYS A 84 0.88 1.35 -3.35
C CYS A 84 1.83 1.85 -2.26
N VAL A 85 2.55 0.95 -1.59
CA VAL A 85 3.57 1.31 -0.59
C VAL A 85 4.72 2.04 -1.26
N GLU A 86 5.24 1.52 -2.37
CA GLU A 86 6.33 2.15 -3.12
C GLU A 86 5.91 3.48 -3.75
N CYS A 87 4.69 3.56 -4.27
CA CYS A 87 4.11 4.80 -4.78
C CYS A 87 4.00 5.89 -3.70
N ASN A 88 3.55 5.52 -2.50
CA ASN A 88 3.52 6.48 -1.39
C ASN A 88 4.93 6.94 -1.02
N LYS A 89 5.86 6.00 -0.84
CA LYS A 89 7.23 6.29 -0.41
C LYS A 89 8.01 7.13 -1.40
N TYR A 90 8.03 6.76 -2.68
CA TYR A 90 8.93 7.38 -3.67
C TYR A 90 8.24 8.43 -4.54
N ILE A 91 6.93 8.33 -4.76
CA ILE A 91 6.21 9.24 -5.67
C ILE A 91 5.48 10.31 -4.87
N LYS A 92 4.50 9.94 -4.03
CA LYS A 92 3.66 10.93 -3.33
C LYS A 92 4.44 11.72 -2.27
N PHE A 93 5.24 11.04 -1.48
CA PHE A 93 6.00 11.65 -0.39
C PHE A 93 7.52 11.70 -0.69
N GLY A 94 7.92 11.32 -1.90
CA GLY A 94 9.25 11.55 -2.45
C GLY A 94 9.20 12.65 -3.50
N ALA A 95 9.16 12.27 -4.78
CA ALA A 95 9.25 13.22 -5.91
C ALA A 95 8.20 14.35 -5.89
N LEU A 96 6.96 14.09 -5.44
CA LEU A 96 5.95 15.14 -5.32
C LEU A 96 6.18 16.06 -4.12
N LEU A 97 6.77 15.56 -3.03
CA LEU A 97 7.19 16.39 -1.90
C LEU A 97 8.34 17.31 -2.31
N GLU A 98 9.36 16.78 -3.00
CA GLU A 98 10.45 17.58 -3.59
C GLU A 98 9.89 18.66 -4.52
N LYS A 99 8.92 18.29 -5.37
CA LYS A 99 8.25 19.25 -6.25
C LYS A 99 7.52 20.32 -5.44
N ALA A 100 6.76 19.96 -4.41
CA ALA A 100 6.06 20.90 -3.56
C ALA A 100 7.01 21.88 -2.87
N GLN A 101 8.13 21.39 -2.33
CA GLN A 101 9.17 22.23 -1.73
C GLN A 101 9.77 23.22 -2.73
N SER A 102 10.02 22.79 -3.98
CA SER A 102 10.50 23.68 -5.06
C SER A 102 9.51 24.81 -5.40
N GLU A 103 8.23 24.63 -5.07
CA GLU A 103 7.15 25.60 -5.27
C GLU A 103 6.88 26.46 -4.02
N GLY A 104 7.76 26.36 -3.01
CA GLY A 104 7.68 27.09 -1.75
C GLY A 104 6.63 26.56 -0.77
N CYS A 105 6.22 25.29 -0.90
CA CYS A 105 5.30 24.68 0.06
C CYS A 105 6.08 24.08 1.24
N ASP A 106 5.57 24.30 2.46
CA ASP A 106 6.14 23.78 3.71
C ASP A 106 5.77 22.31 3.94
N MET A 107 4.61 21.89 3.42
CA MET A 107 4.05 20.55 3.61
C MET A 107 3.29 20.06 2.38
N VAL A 108 3.07 18.75 2.32
CA VAL A 108 2.18 18.05 1.40
C VAL A 108 0.99 17.48 2.15
N ALA A 109 -0.21 17.67 1.60
CA ALA A 109 -1.43 17.05 2.08
C ALA A 109 -2.04 16.08 1.07
N THR A 110 -2.67 15.02 1.59
CA THR A 110 -3.38 14.03 0.78
C THR A 110 -4.66 13.60 1.45
N GLY A 111 -5.57 13.00 0.69
CA GLY A 111 -6.80 12.39 1.21
C GLY A 111 -6.60 11.03 1.90
N HIS A 112 -5.41 10.72 2.44
CA HIS A 112 -5.23 9.46 3.16
C HIS A 112 -5.92 9.49 4.53
N TYR A 113 -6.49 8.35 4.90
CA TYR A 113 -7.07 8.10 6.23
C TYR A 113 -6.00 7.56 7.17
N ALA A 114 -5.11 8.45 7.59
CA ALA A 114 -4.07 8.20 8.59
C ALA A 114 -3.79 9.50 9.34
N GLN A 115 -3.00 9.45 10.40
CA GLN A 115 -2.66 10.64 11.19
C GLN A 115 -1.15 10.69 11.40
N VAL A 116 -0.59 11.90 11.43
CA VAL A 116 0.80 12.14 11.81
C VAL A 116 0.80 13.14 12.95
N GLU A 117 1.59 12.86 13.99
CA GLU A 117 1.79 13.78 15.11
C GLU A 117 3.25 13.76 15.54
N PHE A 118 3.74 14.87 16.07
CA PHE A 118 5.08 14.95 16.64
C PHE A 118 4.99 14.64 18.14
N ASP A 119 5.74 13.64 18.60
CA ASP A 119 5.89 13.29 20.00
C ASP A 119 7.17 13.96 20.55
N SER A 120 6.98 14.89 21.48
CA SER A 120 8.06 15.66 22.10
C SER A 120 8.95 14.83 23.01
N ASP A 121 8.46 13.75 23.59
CA ASP A 121 9.24 12.93 24.51
C ASP A 121 10.19 12.01 23.72
N ARG A 122 9.72 11.52 22.56
CA ARG A 122 10.50 10.70 21.62
C ARG A 122 11.33 11.53 20.66
N GLN A 123 10.99 12.81 20.48
CA GLN A 123 11.54 13.67 19.43
C GLN A 123 11.35 13.05 18.04
N ARG A 124 10.16 12.50 17.78
CA ARG A 124 9.85 11.77 16.53
C ARG A 124 8.44 12.06 16.04
N TYR A 125 8.27 11.99 14.73
CA TYR A 125 6.96 11.93 14.11
C TYR A 125 6.41 10.51 14.19
N LEU A 126 5.22 10.37 14.77
CA LEU A 126 4.48 9.13 14.91
C LEU A 126 3.43 9.04 13.80
N LEU A 127 3.31 7.86 13.19
CA LEU A 127 2.24 7.53 12.27
C LEU A 127 1.16 6.77 13.02
N LYS A 128 -0.08 7.26 12.96
CA LYS A 128 -1.24 6.71 13.65
C LYS A 128 -2.32 6.30 12.65
N LYS A 129 -3.12 5.30 13.02
CA LYS A 129 -4.28 4.84 12.26
C LYS A 129 -5.27 5.99 12.02
N GLY A 130 -5.98 5.92 10.90
CA GLY A 130 -7.21 6.70 10.72
C GLY A 130 -8.29 6.25 11.72
N VAL A 131 -9.15 7.18 12.15
CA VAL A 131 -10.22 6.85 13.12
C VAL A 131 -11.23 5.84 12.57
N ASP A 132 -11.41 5.81 11.25
CA ASP A 132 -12.22 4.80 10.56
C ASP A 132 -11.39 3.57 10.25
N SER A 133 -11.51 2.55 11.10
CA SER A 133 -10.81 1.26 10.94
C SER A 133 -11.04 0.57 9.59
N LYS A 134 -12.15 0.84 8.89
CA LYS A 134 -12.44 0.22 7.58
C LYS A 134 -11.74 0.94 6.44
N LYS A 135 -11.32 2.19 6.66
CA LYS A 135 -10.61 3.03 5.70
C LYS A 135 -9.18 3.35 6.09
N ASP A 136 -8.74 2.98 7.29
CA ASP A 136 -7.37 3.21 7.76
C ASP A 136 -6.35 2.80 6.71
N GLN A 137 -5.56 3.78 6.25
CA GLN A 137 -4.55 3.62 5.21
C GLN A 137 -3.12 3.63 5.76
N SER A 138 -2.96 3.62 7.10
CA SER A 138 -1.65 3.57 7.75
C SER A 138 -0.77 2.41 7.26
N TYR A 139 -1.38 1.28 6.89
CA TYR A 139 -0.70 0.12 6.31
C TYR A 139 0.10 0.45 5.04
N PHE A 140 -0.34 1.41 4.22
CA PHE A 140 0.39 1.77 2.99
C PHE A 140 1.48 2.83 3.21
N LEU A 141 1.66 3.27 4.46
CA LEU A 141 2.49 4.42 4.84
C LEU A 141 3.63 4.03 5.80
N TYR A 142 3.77 2.75 6.15
CA TYR A 142 4.83 2.28 7.07
C TYR A 142 6.25 2.55 6.54
N GLY A 143 6.42 2.72 5.23
CA GLY A 143 7.71 2.94 4.58
C GLY A 143 8.20 4.39 4.59
N LEU A 144 7.45 5.32 5.19
CA LEU A 144 7.80 6.73 5.25
C LEU A 144 8.91 7.01 6.26
N THR A 145 9.82 7.91 5.89
CA THR A 145 10.91 8.36 6.76
C THR A 145 10.45 9.45 7.72
N GLN A 146 11.24 9.73 8.76
CA GLN A 146 10.97 10.85 9.68
C GLN A 146 10.95 12.21 8.97
N GLU A 147 11.86 12.42 8.02
CA GLU A 147 11.89 13.61 7.17
C GLU A 147 10.60 13.76 6.35
N GLN A 148 10.16 12.66 5.72
CA GLN A 148 8.89 12.69 4.98
C GLN A 148 7.71 12.99 5.90
N LEU A 149 7.61 12.31 7.04
CA LEU A 149 6.52 12.50 8.01
C LEU A 149 6.47 13.94 8.55
N ALA A 150 7.61 14.61 8.69
CA ALA A 150 7.69 16.00 9.14
C ALA A 150 6.97 17.00 8.22
N HIS A 151 6.83 16.65 6.94
CA HIS A 151 6.23 17.50 5.92
C HIS A 151 4.87 17.00 5.41
N ILE A 152 4.19 16.12 6.17
CA ILE A 152 2.94 15.50 5.74
C ILE A 152 1.77 15.94 6.60
N HIS A 153 0.66 16.25 5.94
CA HIS A 153 -0.64 16.46 6.58
C HIS A 153 -1.71 15.51 6.01
N PHE A 154 -2.44 14.83 6.90
CA PHE A 154 -3.59 13.99 6.53
C PHE A 154 -4.89 14.54 7.12
N PRO A 155 -5.59 15.46 6.42
CA PRO A 155 -6.79 16.10 6.96
C PRO A 155 -7.91 15.11 7.27
N LEU A 156 -7.99 13.99 6.54
CA LEU A 156 -9.06 13.00 6.68
C LEU A 156 -8.83 11.97 7.78
N GLY A 157 -7.67 11.97 8.44
CA GLY A 157 -7.33 10.98 9.46
C GLY A 157 -8.30 10.93 10.65
N ARG A 158 -9.02 12.03 10.90
CA ARG A 158 -10.00 12.19 11.98
C ARG A 158 -11.46 12.06 11.53
N PHE A 159 -11.69 11.71 10.27
CA PHE A 159 -13.02 11.57 9.70
C PHE A 159 -13.28 10.11 9.34
N SER A 160 -14.52 9.69 9.52
CA SER A 160 -15.07 8.52 8.85
C SER A 160 -15.38 8.78 7.40
N LYS A 161 -15.46 7.71 6.60
CA LYS A 161 -15.83 7.85 5.18
C LYS A 161 -17.20 8.50 5.01
N ASP A 162 -18.13 8.18 5.90
CA ASP A 162 -19.50 8.67 5.83
C ASP A 162 -19.57 10.17 6.15
N GLU A 163 -18.75 10.65 7.08
CA GLU A 163 -18.59 12.09 7.34
C GLU A 163 -17.99 12.81 6.13
N VAL A 164 -16.95 12.25 5.50
CA VAL A 164 -16.36 12.81 4.27
C VAL A 164 -17.38 12.90 3.14
N ARG A 165 -18.23 11.87 2.98
CA ARG A 165 -19.34 11.91 2.00
C ARG A 165 -20.40 12.95 2.37
N ALA A 166 -20.76 13.07 3.65
CA ALA A 166 -21.71 14.08 4.10
C ALA A 166 -21.20 15.50 3.82
N LEU A 167 -19.93 15.78 4.11
CA LEU A 167 -19.27 17.04 3.77
C LEU A 167 -19.28 17.28 2.26
N ALA A 168 -18.99 16.27 1.45
CA ALA A 168 -19.04 16.38 -0.01
C ALA A 168 -20.44 16.74 -0.53
N ARG A 169 -21.50 16.14 0.03
CA ARG A 169 -22.89 16.50 -0.30
C ARG A 169 -23.21 17.95 0.10
N GLN A 170 -22.80 18.37 1.30
CA GLN A 170 -23.01 19.74 1.76
C GLN A 170 -22.33 20.78 0.85
N LYS A 171 -21.19 20.43 0.27
CA LYS A 171 -20.45 21.26 -0.69
C LYS A 171 -20.94 21.12 -2.14
N GLY A 172 -22.03 20.38 -2.37
CA GLY A 172 -22.64 20.22 -3.70
C GLY A 172 -21.80 19.38 -4.68
N MET A 173 -20.89 18.54 -4.17
CA MET A 173 -20.03 17.72 -5.03
C MET A 173 -20.79 16.55 -5.65
N LYS A 174 -20.89 16.53 -6.98
CA LYS A 174 -21.51 15.42 -7.73
C LYS A 174 -20.81 14.07 -7.49
N SER A 175 -19.52 14.10 -7.17
CA SER A 175 -18.72 12.89 -6.94
C SER A 175 -18.92 12.26 -5.57
N ALA A 176 -19.73 12.83 -4.66
CA ALA A 176 -19.90 12.32 -3.29
C ALA A 176 -20.23 10.81 -3.20
N GLU A 177 -20.97 10.28 -4.18
CA GLU A 177 -21.35 8.85 -4.26
C GLU A 177 -20.47 8.03 -5.21
N SER A 178 -19.40 8.61 -5.75
CA SER A 178 -18.54 7.90 -6.70
C SER A 178 -17.94 6.64 -6.07
N PRO A 179 -17.92 5.51 -6.80
CA PRO A 179 -17.23 4.30 -6.36
C PRO A 179 -15.77 4.59 -6.05
N GLU A 180 -15.25 3.92 -5.04
CA GLU A 180 -13.83 4.00 -4.73
C GLU A 180 -13.01 3.21 -5.73
N SER A 181 -11.84 3.73 -6.09
CA SER A 181 -10.85 2.96 -6.84
C SER A 181 -10.26 1.89 -5.91
N GLN A 182 -10.60 0.63 -6.18
CA GLN A 182 -10.05 -0.52 -5.44
C GLN A 182 -8.96 -1.27 -6.24
N GLU A 183 -8.73 -0.86 -7.48
CA GLU A 183 -7.73 -1.46 -8.37
C GLU A 183 -6.39 -0.74 -8.26
N ILE A 184 -5.32 -1.43 -8.68
CA ILE A 184 -4.00 -0.82 -8.82
C ILE A 184 -4.08 0.24 -9.92
N CYS A 185 -3.66 1.47 -9.63
CA CYS A 185 -3.97 2.64 -10.46
C CYS A 185 -3.52 2.59 -11.93
N PHE A 186 -2.54 1.74 -12.28
CA PHE A 186 -2.00 1.58 -13.63
C PHE A 186 -2.42 0.27 -14.31
N ILE A 187 -3.27 -0.52 -13.66
CA ILE A 187 -3.77 -1.80 -14.16
C ILE A 187 -5.29 -1.70 -14.29
N PRO A 188 -5.81 -1.42 -15.49
CA PRO A 188 -7.25 -1.49 -15.73
C PRO A 188 -7.66 -2.97 -15.79
N GLY A 189 -8.16 -3.53 -14.69
CA GLY A 189 -8.59 -4.92 -14.59
C GLY A 189 -7.51 -5.92 -14.16
N ASP A 190 -7.28 -6.97 -14.96
CA ASP A 190 -6.48 -8.14 -14.55
C ASP A 190 -4.96 -7.87 -14.67
N TYR A 191 -4.25 -7.95 -13.54
CA TYR A 191 -2.80 -7.79 -13.50
C TYR A 191 -2.05 -8.78 -14.38
N ARG A 192 -2.62 -9.97 -14.64
CA ARG A 192 -1.99 -10.98 -15.49
C ARG A 192 -1.87 -10.48 -16.93
N GLU A 193 -2.89 -9.78 -17.43
CA GLU A 193 -2.83 -9.13 -18.75
C GLU A 193 -1.81 -7.99 -18.78
N PHE A 194 -1.67 -7.26 -17.66
CA PHE A 194 -0.64 -6.24 -17.54
C PHE A 194 0.78 -6.84 -17.56
N LEU A 195 1.00 -8.00 -16.96
CA LEU A 195 2.30 -8.67 -16.96
C LEU A 195 2.66 -9.27 -18.33
N LYS A 196 1.68 -9.68 -19.14
CA LYS A 196 1.93 -10.23 -20.48
C LYS A 196 2.73 -9.25 -21.34
N GLY A 197 3.84 -9.74 -21.90
CA GLY A 197 4.74 -8.95 -22.73
C GLY A 197 5.65 -7.98 -21.97
N ARG A 198 5.56 -7.92 -20.63
CA ARG A 198 6.49 -7.15 -19.77
C ARG A 198 7.46 -8.03 -19.00
N ILE A 199 7.07 -9.27 -18.74
CA ILE A 199 7.89 -10.28 -18.07
C ILE A 199 7.88 -11.58 -18.88
N GLU A 200 8.93 -12.37 -18.74
CA GLU A 200 8.97 -13.72 -19.31
C GLU A 200 8.23 -14.69 -18.39
N CYS A 201 7.24 -15.39 -18.94
CA CYS A 201 6.48 -16.42 -18.21
C CYS A 201 6.73 -17.78 -18.85
N HIS A 202 7.22 -18.73 -18.05
CA HIS A 202 7.45 -20.10 -18.48
C HIS A 202 6.41 -21.04 -17.87
N SER A 203 5.80 -21.88 -18.71
CA SER A 203 4.94 -22.96 -18.22
C SER A 203 5.77 -23.96 -17.41
N GLY A 204 5.19 -24.48 -16.34
CA GLY A 204 5.83 -25.42 -15.43
C GLY A 204 4.82 -26.35 -14.80
N GLU A 205 5.25 -27.16 -13.84
CA GLU A 205 4.44 -28.22 -13.25
C GLU A 205 3.60 -27.71 -12.08
N ILE A 206 2.38 -28.24 -11.95
CA ILE A 206 1.59 -28.11 -10.73
C ILE A 206 1.68 -29.43 -9.97
N ARG A 207 2.19 -29.38 -8.74
CA ARG A 207 2.35 -30.56 -7.88
C ARG A 207 1.58 -30.37 -6.56
N ASP A 208 1.13 -31.47 -5.97
CA ASP A 208 0.62 -31.44 -4.60
C ASP A 208 1.74 -31.45 -3.55
N THR A 209 1.38 -31.34 -2.27
CA THR A 209 2.30 -31.39 -1.13
C THR A 209 3.00 -32.74 -0.95
N GLU A 210 2.53 -33.81 -1.61
CA GLU A 210 3.19 -35.12 -1.67
C GLU A 210 4.11 -35.27 -2.90
N GLY A 211 4.18 -34.23 -3.74
CA GLY A 211 4.99 -34.19 -4.95
C GLY A 211 4.35 -34.85 -6.18
N ARG A 212 3.07 -35.24 -6.12
CA ARG A 212 2.36 -35.83 -7.27
C ARG A 212 2.05 -34.75 -8.30
N LEU A 213 2.29 -35.06 -9.57
CA LEU A 213 1.96 -34.18 -10.69
C LEU A 213 0.44 -34.12 -10.90
N LEU A 214 -0.12 -32.91 -10.85
CA LEU A 214 -1.56 -32.65 -11.05
C LEU A 214 -1.88 -31.94 -12.37
N GLY A 215 -0.90 -31.25 -12.96
CA GLY A 215 -1.11 -30.51 -14.21
C GLY A 215 0.04 -29.58 -14.53
N LYS A 216 -0.25 -28.55 -15.35
CA LYS A 216 0.72 -27.51 -15.73
C LYS A 216 0.14 -26.12 -15.50
N HIS A 217 1.00 -25.19 -15.07
CA HIS A 217 0.65 -23.78 -14.93
C HIS A 217 1.12 -22.97 -16.14
N GLN A 218 0.58 -21.77 -16.30
CA GLN A 218 0.93 -20.86 -17.41
C GLN A 218 2.12 -19.93 -17.11
N GLY A 219 2.57 -19.91 -15.85
CA GLY A 219 3.72 -19.14 -15.38
C GLY A 219 3.50 -18.75 -13.92
N LEU A 220 4.53 -18.90 -13.06
CA LEU A 220 4.37 -18.69 -11.61
C LEU A 220 3.89 -17.26 -11.27
N ALA A 221 4.29 -16.27 -12.05
CA ALA A 221 3.86 -14.88 -11.93
C ALA A 221 2.33 -14.66 -12.01
N PHE A 222 1.55 -15.63 -12.50
CA PHE A 222 0.09 -15.54 -12.58
C PHE A 222 -0.64 -16.14 -11.37
N TYR A 223 0.11 -16.52 -10.34
CA TYR A 223 -0.40 -17.16 -9.14
C TYR A 223 0.06 -16.44 -7.89
N THR A 224 -0.74 -16.55 -6.84
CA THR A 224 -0.46 -15.96 -5.52
C THR A 224 -0.74 -16.98 -4.43
N ILE A 225 0.07 -16.99 -3.37
CA ILE A 225 -0.16 -17.86 -2.21
C ILE A 225 -1.57 -17.67 -1.63
N GLY A 226 -2.29 -18.77 -1.47
CA GLY A 226 -3.68 -18.83 -1.03
C GLY A 226 -4.72 -18.71 -2.16
N GLN A 227 -4.29 -18.57 -3.43
CA GLN A 227 -5.18 -18.56 -4.58
C GLN A 227 -5.85 -19.92 -4.77
N ARG A 228 -7.18 -19.91 -4.95
CA ARG A 228 -8.00 -21.12 -5.19
C ARG A 228 -8.49 -21.24 -6.64
N LYS A 229 -8.87 -20.12 -7.25
CA LYS A 229 -9.49 -20.09 -8.58
C LYS A 229 -8.43 -20.01 -9.67
N GLY A 230 -8.76 -20.47 -10.88
CA GLY A 230 -7.88 -20.34 -12.05
C GLY A 230 -6.66 -21.26 -12.05
N LEU A 231 -6.66 -22.33 -11.25
CA LEU A 231 -5.56 -23.31 -11.22
C LEU A 231 -5.56 -24.25 -12.44
N GLY A 232 -6.71 -24.38 -13.12
CA GLY A 232 -6.82 -25.22 -14.33
C GLY A 232 -6.72 -26.73 -14.07
N ILE A 233 -6.82 -27.15 -12.80
CA ILE A 233 -6.75 -28.55 -12.37
C ILE A 233 -8.00 -28.93 -11.57
N SER A 234 -8.39 -30.19 -11.67
CA SER A 234 -9.48 -30.77 -10.89
C SER A 234 -8.91 -31.60 -9.75
N GLY A 235 -9.33 -31.30 -8.53
CA GLY A 235 -9.04 -32.11 -7.35
C GLY A 235 -10.34 -32.60 -6.71
N GLY A 236 -10.32 -33.77 -6.08
CA GLY A 236 -11.46 -34.27 -5.29
C GLY A 236 -11.79 -33.42 -4.06
N LYS A 237 -10.93 -32.45 -3.73
CA LYS A 237 -11.09 -31.43 -2.68
C LYS A 237 -10.64 -30.05 -3.19
N PRO A 238 -11.07 -28.94 -2.54
CA PRO A 238 -10.57 -27.61 -2.88
C PRO A 238 -9.04 -27.52 -2.68
N LEU A 239 -8.34 -27.09 -3.72
CA LEU A 239 -6.88 -26.86 -3.71
C LEU A 239 -6.56 -25.37 -3.70
N TYR A 240 -5.47 -25.02 -3.04
CA TYR A 240 -4.93 -23.67 -2.92
C TYR A 240 -3.45 -23.68 -3.28
N VAL A 241 -2.94 -22.60 -3.86
CA VAL A 241 -1.50 -22.39 -4.02
C VAL A 241 -0.87 -22.23 -2.63
N VAL A 242 0.00 -23.14 -2.23
CA VAL A 242 0.63 -23.15 -0.89
C VAL A 242 2.07 -22.67 -0.93
N ASP A 243 2.74 -22.84 -2.07
CA ASP A 243 4.12 -22.42 -2.27
C ASP A 243 4.47 -22.34 -3.78
N MET A 244 5.57 -21.67 -4.11
CA MET A 244 6.08 -21.50 -5.47
C MET A 244 7.60 -21.71 -5.48
N ASP A 245 8.06 -22.80 -6.08
CA ASP A 245 9.49 -23.02 -6.28
C ASP A 245 9.93 -22.40 -7.60
N ILE A 246 10.57 -21.23 -7.50
CA ILE A 246 11.04 -20.46 -8.66
C ILE A 246 12.21 -21.15 -9.36
N LYS A 247 13.07 -21.87 -8.63
CA LYS A 247 14.23 -22.54 -9.24
C LYS A 247 13.80 -23.77 -10.02
N ALA A 248 12.88 -24.54 -9.47
CA ALA A 248 12.34 -25.73 -10.13
C ALA A 248 11.20 -25.41 -11.12
N ASN A 249 10.68 -24.18 -11.11
CA ASN A 249 9.49 -23.76 -11.84
C ASN A 249 8.27 -24.65 -11.53
N ILE A 250 7.98 -24.82 -10.23
CA ILE A 250 6.89 -25.67 -9.73
C ILE A 250 5.91 -24.83 -8.90
N LEU A 251 4.62 -24.94 -9.26
CA LEU A 251 3.52 -24.43 -8.44
C LEU A 251 3.05 -25.53 -7.49
N MET A 252 3.24 -25.33 -6.19
CA MET A 252 2.75 -26.28 -5.19
C MET A 252 1.34 -25.93 -4.76
N VAL A 253 0.47 -26.94 -4.74
CA VAL A 253 -0.92 -26.81 -4.28
C VAL A 253 -1.21 -27.78 -3.14
N GLY A 254 -2.02 -27.34 -2.19
CA GLY A 254 -2.41 -28.13 -1.03
C GLY A 254 -3.82 -27.80 -0.61
N ASP A 255 -4.22 -28.30 0.55
CA ASP A 255 -5.49 -27.90 1.14
C ASP A 255 -5.33 -26.65 2.02
N ASN A 256 -6.40 -26.30 2.75
CA ASN A 256 -6.41 -25.06 3.51
C ASN A 256 -5.45 -25.09 4.70
N GLN A 257 -5.15 -26.26 5.28
CA GLN A 257 -4.28 -26.36 6.45
C GLN A 257 -2.82 -26.08 6.07
N ASP A 258 -2.42 -26.47 4.87
CA ASP A 258 -1.08 -26.22 4.31
C ASP A 258 -0.74 -24.73 4.12
N LEU A 259 -1.73 -23.83 4.20
CA LEU A 259 -1.53 -22.38 4.08
C LEU A 259 -1.11 -21.69 5.38
N PHE A 260 -1.24 -22.35 6.52
CA PHE A 260 -0.99 -21.72 7.82
C PHE A 260 0.51 -21.73 8.13
N ARG A 261 0.99 -20.60 8.66
CA ARG A 261 2.37 -20.42 9.12
C ARG A 261 2.34 -19.75 10.49
N SER A 262 3.11 -20.27 11.44
CA SER A 262 3.26 -19.69 12.78
C SER A 262 4.23 -18.51 12.81
N SER A 263 5.06 -18.34 11.77
CA SER A 263 6.04 -17.28 11.71
C SER A 263 6.31 -16.81 10.28
N LEU A 264 6.94 -15.64 10.16
CA LEU A 264 7.50 -15.13 8.91
C LEU A 264 8.81 -14.39 9.15
N ILE A 265 9.56 -14.16 8.07
CA ILE A 265 10.73 -13.28 8.04
C ILE A 265 10.39 -12.06 7.18
N ALA A 266 10.72 -10.88 7.69
CA ALA A 266 10.57 -9.62 6.98
C ALA A 266 11.94 -8.97 6.78
N SER A 267 12.17 -8.48 5.57
CA SER A 267 13.33 -7.66 5.19
C SER A 267 12.92 -6.22 4.93
N ARG A 268 13.90 -5.34 4.67
CA ARG A 268 13.67 -3.92 4.33
C ARG A 268 12.76 -3.22 5.35
N ASN A 269 12.97 -3.52 6.63
CA ASN A 269 12.16 -2.98 7.70
C ASN A 269 12.41 -1.47 7.87
N ASN A 270 11.35 -0.72 8.14
CA ASN A 270 11.38 0.69 8.51
C ASN A 270 10.63 0.86 9.84
N PHE A 271 11.25 1.50 10.83
CA PHE A 271 10.64 1.76 12.14
C PHE A 271 10.36 3.26 12.31
N ILE A 272 9.10 3.56 12.64
CA ILE A 272 8.61 4.93 12.80
C ILE A 272 8.60 5.30 14.28
N TYR A 273 7.96 4.45 15.09
CA TYR A 273 7.67 4.75 16.50
C TYR A 273 8.92 4.77 17.38
N TYR A 274 9.87 3.87 17.11
CA TYR A 274 11.19 3.86 17.73
C TYR A 274 12.28 4.02 16.67
N ASP A 275 13.43 4.52 17.10
CA ASP A 275 14.62 4.58 16.24
C ASP A 275 15.24 3.20 16.04
N ARG A 276 15.27 2.40 17.11
CA ARG A 276 15.77 1.03 17.12
C ARG A 276 14.93 0.17 18.06
N ILE A 277 14.86 -1.12 17.78
CA ILE A 277 14.25 -2.13 18.64
C ILE A 277 15.37 -3.07 19.09
N ASP A 278 15.55 -3.22 20.40
CA ASP A 278 16.73 -3.90 20.96
C ASP A 278 16.41 -5.25 21.60
N CYS A 279 15.13 -5.48 21.86
CA CYS A 279 14.65 -6.69 22.51
C CYS A 279 13.38 -7.17 21.82
N PRO A 280 13.03 -8.46 22.00
CA PRO A 280 11.76 -8.97 21.53
C PRO A 280 10.59 -8.10 22.01
N MET A 281 9.63 -7.86 21.14
CA MET A 281 8.52 -6.94 21.43
C MET A 281 7.19 -7.55 20.99
N GLN A 282 6.19 -7.47 21.87
CA GLN A 282 4.81 -7.81 21.55
C GLN A 282 4.19 -6.69 20.72
N VAL A 283 3.56 -7.06 19.60
CA VAL A 283 2.95 -6.15 18.63
C VAL A 283 1.68 -6.76 18.07
N GLN A 284 0.91 -5.95 17.35
CA GLN A 284 -0.09 -6.46 16.42
C GLN A 284 0.46 -6.41 14.99
N ALA A 285 0.64 -7.57 14.36
CA ALA A 285 1.19 -7.67 13.00
C ALA A 285 0.07 -7.85 11.98
N LYS A 286 0.12 -7.08 10.89
CA LYS A 286 -0.83 -7.12 9.79
C LYS A 286 -0.11 -7.48 8.50
N ILE A 287 -0.36 -8.67 7.97
CA ILE A 287 0.35 -9.23 6.81
C ILE A 287 -0.27 -8.86 5.44
N ARG A 288 -1.46 -8.27 5.45
CA ARG A 288 -2.20 -7.82 4.26
C ARG A 288 -3.13 -6.67 4.62
N TYR A 289 -3.39 -5.75 3.69
CA TYR A 289 -4.24 -4.58 3.94
C TYR A 289 -5.65 -4.92 4.46
N ALA A 290 -6.30 -5.94 3.87
CA ALA A 290 -7.65 -6.34 4.27
C ALA A 290 -7.69 -7.28 5.49
N ALA A 291 -6.53 -7.74 5.97
CA ALA A 291 -6.46 -8.62 7.13
C ALA A 291 -6.67 -7.81 8.43
N LYS A 292 -7.16 -8.49 9.45
CA LYS A 292 -7.09 -7.97 10.81
C LYS A 292 -5.62 -8.03 11.28
N PRO A 293 -5.14 -7.06 12.07
CA PRO A 293 -3.91 -7.22 12.83
C PRO A 293 -4.07 -8.38 13.82
N GLU A 294 -3.04 -9.20 13.96
CA GLU A 294 -3.02 -10.36 14.86
C GLU A 294 -1.84 -10.25 15.81
N ASP A 295 -1.99 -10.76 17.03
CA ASP A 295 -0.97 -10.65 18.06
C ASP A 295 0.28 -11.46 17.68
N ALA A 296 1.45 -10.84 17.83
CA ALA A 296 2.73 -11.41 17.44
C ALA A 296 3.88 -10.88 18.29
N THR A 297 4.97 -11.63 18.35
CA THR A 297 6.27 -11.17 18.87
C THR A 297 7.24 -10.95 17.73
N ILE A 298 7.88 -9.79 17.68
CA ILE A 298 8.97 -9.53 16.74
C ILE A 298 10.33 -9.70 17.40
N TYR A 299 11.27 -10.28 16.66
CA TYR A 299 12.67 -10.47 17.04
C TYR A 299 13.56 -9.86 15.97
N MET A 300 14.50 -9.02 16.38
CA MET A 300 15.49 -8.43 15.48
C MET A 300 16.60 -9.43 15.19
N GLU A 301 16.87 -9.69 13.92
CA GLU A 301 17.92 -10.61 13.44
C GLU A 301 18.74 -9.88 12.37
N ASP A 302 19.79 -9.16 12.79
CA ASP A 302 20.56 -8.26 11.94
C ASP A 302 19.67 -7.25 11.18
N ASN A 303 19.55 -7.42 9.85
CA ASN A 303 18.73 -6.57 8.97
C ASN A 303 17.33 -7.17 8.70
N LEU A 304 17.00 -8.28 9.35
CA LEU A 304 15.75 -9.00 9.24
C LEU A 304 14.95 -8.88 10.54
N VAL A 305 13.64 -9.10 10.40
CA VAL A 305 12.72 -9.21 11.53
C VAL A 305 12.02 -10.54 11.42
N ARG A 306 12.19 -11.38 12.43
CA ARG A 306 11.40 -12.59 12.59
C ARG A 306 10.15 -12.26 13.36
N VAL A 307 9.01 -12.64 12.82
CA VAL A 307 7.69 -12.41 13.41
C VAL A 307 7.12 -13.77 13.79
N GLU A 308 6.82 -13.98 15.06
CA GLU A 308 6.12 -15.15 15.56
C GLU A 308 4.69 -14.76 15.92
N PHE A 309 3.70 -15.39 15.29
CA PHE A 309 2.30 -15.14 15.59
C PHE A 309 1.84 -15.97 16.78
N ALA A 310 0.99 -15.41 17.63
CA ALA A 310 0.34 -16.16 18.70
C ALA A 310 -0.55 -17.29 18.14
N GLU A 311 -1.24 -17.02 17.04
CA GLU A 311 -2.02 -17.99 16.29
C GLU A 311 -1.53 -18.08 14.84
N PRO A 312 -1.43 -19.29 14.24
CA PRO A 312 -0.97 -19.45 12.87
C PRO A 312 -1.76 -18.59 11.87
N GLN A 313 -1.03 -17.92 10.97
CA GLN A 313 -1.60 -17.02 9.99
C GLN A 313 -1.72 -17.69 8.63
N ARG A 314 -2.88 -17.49 7.99
CA ARG A 314 -3.19 -18.09 6.70
C ARG A 314 -2.55 -17.30 5.56
N ALA A 315 -1.86 -18.01 4.67
CA ALA A 315 -1.33 -17.49 3.42
C ALA A 315 -0.38 -16.29 3.61
N VAL A 316 0.64 -16.44 4.47
CA VAL A 316 1.80 -15.55 4.47
C VAL A 316 2.41 -15.55 3.06
N THR A 317 2.63 -14.38 2.47
CA THR A 317 2.97 -14.27 1.04
C THR A 317 4.20 -13.40 0.82
N PRO A 318 5.30 -13.96 0.29
CA PRO A 318 6.48 -13.20 -0.11
C PRO A 318 6.13 -12.03 -1.03
N GLY A 319 6.76 -10.88 -0.80
CA GLY A 319 6.51 -9.63 -1.52
C GLY A 319 5.38 -8.76 -0.97
N GLN A 320 4.49 -9.30 -0.13
CA GLN A 320 3.53 -8.48 0.61
C GLN A 320 4.25 -7.74 1.75
N SER A 321 3.60 -6.71 2.26
CA SER A 321 4.10 -5.98 3.42
C SER A 321 3.58 -6.63 4.71
N VAL A 322 4.41 -6.64 5.74
CA VAL A 322 3.96 -6.83 7.12
C VAL A 322 4.11 -5.50 7.84
N VAL A 323 3.07 -5.07 8.56
CA VAL A 323 3.07 -3.82 9.33
C VAL A 323 2.81 -4.15 10.79
N TYR A 324 3.65 -3.61 11.66
CA TYR A 324 3.61 -3.80 13.10
C TYR A 324 2.93 -2.60 13.75
N TYR A 325 2.03 -2.85 14.68
CA TYR A 325 1.28 -1.83 15.40
C TYR A 325 1.45 -1.94 16.91
N LEU A 326 1.49 -0.79 17.56
CA LEU A 326 1.36 -0.62 19.01
C LEU A 326 0.09 0.17 19.29
N GLY A 327 -1.01 -0.55 19.54
CA GLY A 327 -2.34 0.04 19.66
C GLY A 327 -2.76 0.77 18.37
N GLU A 328 -2.87 2.09 18.45
CA GLU A 328 -3.24 2.93 17.30
C GLU A 328 -2.05 3.39 16.45
N TYR A 329 -0.82 3.16 16.92
CA TYR A 329 0.40 3.63 16.25
C TYR A 329 1.00 2.56 15.35
N VAL A 330 1.55 2.99 14.21
CA VAL A 330 2.41 2.17 13.37
C VAL A 330 3.79 2.16 14.00
N LEU A 331 4.20 1.01 14.51
CA LEU A 331 5.57 0.79 14.98
C LEU A 331 6.54 0.83 13.80
N GLY A 332 6.18 0.17 12.71
CA GLY A 332 6.99 0.04 11.51
C GLY A 332 6.43 -1.03 10.59
N GLY A 333 7.22 -1.46 9.62
CA GLY A 333 6.87 -2.58 8.76
C GLY A 333 8.00 -2.96 7.81
N GLY A 334 7.83 -4.07 7.09
CA GLY A 334 8.81 -4.60 6.16
C GLY A 334 8.18 -5.44 5.05
N LEU A 335 9.04 -5.98 4.19
CA LEU A 335 8.69 -6.85 3.07
C LEU A 335 8.82 -8.32 3.50
N ILE A 336 7.74 -9.09 3.39
CA ILE A 336 7.75 -10.53 3.68
C ILE A 336 8.64 -11.24 2.66
N CYS A 337 9.55 -12.09 3.13
CA CYS A 337 10.52 -12.82 2.32
C CYS A 337 10.04 -14.20 1.90
#